data_AF-A0A4U9HFS0-F1
#
_entry.id   AF-A0A4U9HFS0-F1
#
_cell.length_a   1.000
_cell.length_b   1.000
_cell.length_c   1.000
_cell.angle_alpha   90.00
_cell.angle_beta   90.00
_cell.angle_gamma   90.00
#
_symmetry.space_group_name_H-M   'P 1'
#
loop_
_entity.id
_entity.type
_entity.pdbx_description
1 polymer ?
#
loop_
_entity_poly.entity_id
_entity_poly.type
_entity_poly.pdbx_seq_one_letter_code
_entity_poly.pdbx_strand_id
1 'polypeptide(L)'
;MHPAHQGSGVGSALMLTCIEAARAAGEKIITVLGHPQYYPRFGFMPAAGCGVTCRLNNGPDDAKMVMSLDGAPIPPAKWGFAAR
;
A
#
# COMPACT_ATOMS: atom_id res chain seq x y z
N MET A 1 -3.33 15.41 -10.61
CA MET A 1 -3.33 14.44 -11.73
C MET A 1 -4.57 14.71 -12.58
N HIS A 2 -4.41 14.85 -13.89
CA HIS A 2 -5.52 15.12 -14.82
C HIS A 2 -6.42 13.86 -14.97
N PRO A 3 -7.76 13.96 -14.89
CA PRO A 3 -8.66 12.79 -14.82
C PRO A 3 -8.58 11.85 -16.04
N ALA A 4 -8.05 12.32 -17.17
CA ALA A 4 -8.09 11.64 -18.46
C ALA A 4 -7.09 10.47 -18.63
N HIS A 5 -6.24 10.18 -17.64
CA HIS A 5 -5.27 9.06 -17.71
C HIS A 5 -5.45 8.01 -16.61
N GLN A 6 -6.57 8.06 -15.88
CA GLN A 6 -6.96 6.94 -15.02
C GLN A 6 -7.39 5.76 -15.93
N GLY A 7 -6.67 4.63 -15.86
CA GLY A 7 -7.07 3.39 -16.55
C GLY A 7 -6.18 2.88 -17.68
N SER A 8 -5.07 3.55 -18.00
CA SER A 8 -4.16 3.14 -19.10
C SER A 8 -3.19 1.98 -18.76
N GLY A 9 -3.33 1.32 -17.63
CA GLY A 9 -2.39 0.27 -17.17
C GLY A 9 -1.05 0.80 -16.64
N VAL A 10 -0.69 2.06 -16.90
CA VAL A 10 0.55 2.70 -16.40
C VAL A 10 0.62 2.69 -14.88
N GLY A 11 -0.51 2.99 -14.20
CA GLY A 11 -0.57 2.91 -12.74
C GLY A 11 -0.36 1.47 -12.22
N SER A 12 -0.81 0.46 -12.96
CA SER A 12 -0.57 -0.94 -12.60
C SER A 12 0.88 -1.34 -12.81
N ALA A 13 1.48 -0.97 -13.94
CA ALA A 13 2.88 -1.27 -14.24
C ALA A 13 3.83 -0.60 -13.24
N LEU A 14 3.56 0.67 -12.91
CA LEU A 14 4.30 1.39 -11.87
C LEU A 14 4.15 0.69 -10.52
N MET A 15 2.94 0.29 -10.14
CA MET A 15 2.72 -0.37 -8.86
C MET A 15 3.46 -1.71 -8.76
N LEU A 16 3.39 -2.54 -9.82
CA LEU A 16 4.12 -3.80 -9.88
C LEU A 16 5.64 -3.59 -9.78
N THR A 17 6.17 -2.59 -10.49
CA THR A 17 7.60 -2.23 -10.43
C THR A 17 8.00 -1.80 -9.01
N CYS A 18 7.18 -0.99 -8.33
CA CYS A 18 7.43 -0.60 -6.95
C CYS A 18 7.43 -1.80 -5.99
N ILE A 19 6.53 -2.76 -6.20
CA ILE A 19 6.46 -4.00 -5.40
C ILE A 19 7.73 -4.83 -5.58
N GLU A 20 8.19 -5.00 -6.82
CA GLU A 20 9.43 -5.72 -7.11
C GLU A 20 10.66 -5.02 -6.53
N ALA A 21 10.74 -3.70 -6.67
CA ALA A 21 11.83 -2.90 -6.10
C ALA A 21 11.87 -3.01 -4.57
N ALA A 22 10.71 -2.94 -3.91
CA ALA A 22 10.63 -3.09 -2.46
C ALA A 22 11.02 -4.50 -2.00
N ARG A 23 10.61 -5.55 -2.72
CA ARG A 23 11.08 -6.92 -2.48
C ARG A 23 12.59 -7.03 -2.61
N ALA A 24 13.16 -6.46 -3.67
CA ALA A 24 14.60 -6.46 -3.90
C ALA A 24 15.38 -5.68 -2.82
N ALA A 25 14.78 -4.63 -2.25
CA ALA A 25 15.31 -3.88 -1.12
C ALA A 25 15.23 -4.64 0.22
N GLY A 26 14.58 -5.81 0.26
CA GLY A 26 14.38 -6.59 1.49
C GLY A 26 13.28 -6.03 2.39
N GLU A 27 12.42 -5.16 1.85
CA GLU A 27 11.25 -4.67 2.58
C GLU A 27 10.24 -5.79 2.78
N LYS A 28 9.62 -5.81 3.95
CA LYS A 28 8.64 -6.84 4.30
C LYS A 28 7.23 -6.41 3.96
N ILE A 29 6.97 -5.10 3.95
CA ILE A 29 5.61 -4.57 3.97
C ILE A 29 5.54 -3.25 3.19
N ILE A 30 4.51 -3.10 2.36
CA ILE A 30 4.18 -1.84 1.69
C ILE A 30 2.85 -1.34 2.24
N THR A 31 2.76 -0.03 2.49
CA THR A 31 1.47 0.63 2.70
C THR A 31 1.26 1.74 1.71
N VAL A 32 0.01 1.96 1.33
CA VAL A 32 -0.41 3.06 0.45
C VAL A 32 -1.66 3.72 1.02
N LEU A 33 -1.80 5.01 0.74
CA LEU A 33 -3.05 5.74 0.96
C LEU A 33 -3.73 5.93 -0.40
N GLY A 34 -4.91 5.36 -0.59
CA GLY A 34 -5.67 5.55 -1.83
C GLY A 34 -6.89 4.64 -1.96
N HIS A 35 -7.41 4.50 -3.17
CA HIS A 35 -8.74 3.92 -3.38
C HIS A 35 -8.84 2.44 -2.95
N PRO A 36 -9.76 2.10 -2.03
CA PRO A 36 -9.94 0.72 -1.53
C PRO A 36 -10.35 -0.27 -2.60
N GLN A 37 -10.88 0.18 -3.75
CA GLN A 37 -11.25 -0.70 -4.86
C GLN A 37 -10.10 -0.94 -5.86
N TYR A 38 -9.06 -0.09 -5.83
CA TYR A 38 -7.98 -0.14 -6.81
C TYR A 38 -6.83 -1.05 -6.38
N TYR A 39 -6.43 -1.00 -5.11
CA TYR A 39 -5.26 -1.72 -4.61
C TYR A 39 -5.46 -3.21 -4.29
N PRO A 40 -6.67 -3.73 -3.97
CA PRO A 40 -6.85 -5.16 -3.70
C PRO A 40 -6.41 -6.09 -4.83
N ARG A 41 -6.46 -5.62 -6.08
CA ARG A 41 -6.00 -6.39 -7.26
C ARG A 41 -4.50 -6.70 -7.26
N PHE A 42 -3.70 -6.00 -6.45
CA PHE A 42 -2.27 -6.26 -6.29
C PHE A 42 -1.95 -7.08 -5.01
N GLY A 43 -2.96 -7.42 -4.20
CA GLY A 43 -2.77 -8.12 -2.92
C GLY A 43 -2.81 -7.22 -1.68
N PHE A 44 -3.22 -5.94 -1.84
CA PHE A 44 -3.42 -5.07 -0.69
C PHE A 44 -4.72 -5.37 0.05
N MET A 45 -4.70 -5.19 1.36
CA MET A 45 -5.86 -5.28 2.24
C MET A 45 -5.98 -4.02 3.11
N PRO A 46 -7.17 -3.71 3.65
CA PRO A 46 -7.33 -2.59 4.57
C PRO A 46 -6.41 -2.71 5.79
N ALA A 47 -5.64 -1.65 6.07
CA ALA A 47 -4.67 -1.59 7.16
C ALA A 47 -5.32 -1.62 8.56
N ALA A 48 -6.59 -1.19 8.65
CA ALA A 48 -7.38 -1.19 9.88
C ALA A 48 -7.51 -2.60 10.50
N GLY A 49 -7.62 -3.65 9.67
CA GLY A 49 -7.70 -5.04 10.13
C GLY A 49 -6.38 -5.59 10.68
N CYS A 50 -5.27 -4.92 10.41
CA CYS A 50 -3.92 -5.32 10.80
C CYS A 50 -3.37 -4.51 11.99
N GLY A 51 -4.18 -3.67 12.65
CA GLY A 51 -3.70 -2.80 13.73
C GLY A 51 -2.70 -1.71 13.29
N VAL A 52 -2.54 -1.52 11.98
CA VAL A 52 -1.63 -0.53 11.40
C VAL A 52 -2.36 0.82 11.36
N THR A 53 -2.03 1.68 12.32
CA THR A 53 -2.53 3.07 12.36
C THR A 53 -1.55 3.97 11.63
N CYS A 54 -1.80 4.20 10.33
CA CYS A 54 -1.00 5.14 9.55
C CYS A 54 -1.34 6.58 9.98
N ARG A 55 -0.33 7.32 10.47
CA ARG A 55 -0.44 8.75 10.79
C ARG A 55 -0.17 9.66 9.59
N LEU A 56 0.15 9.10 8.43
CA LEU A 56 0.30 9.89 7.21
C LEU A 56 -1.10 10.32 6.75
N ASN A 57 -1.44 11.57 7.07
CA ASN A 57 -2.61 12.30 6.62
C ASN A 57 -3.96 11.86 7.25
N ASN A 58 -4.88 12.81 7.43
CA ASN A 58 -6.26 12.64 7.92
C ASN A 58 -7.17 11.86 6.94
N GLY A 59 -6.61 10.99 6.11
CA GLY A 59 -7.36 10.15 5.19
C GLY A 59 -8.19 9.11 5.95
N PRO A 60 -9.35 8.69 5.41
CA PRO A 60 -10.20 7.70 6.05
C PRO A 60 -9.47 6.35 6.15
N ASP A 61 -9.82 5.56 7.17
CA ASP A 61 -9.10 4.32 7.49
C ASP A 61 -9.24 3.23 6.41
N ASP A 62 -10.32 3.27 5.63
CA ASP A 62 -10.55 2.38 4.48
C ASP A 62 -9.63 2.69 3.29
N ALA A 63 -9.11 3.92 3.19
CA ALA A 63 -8.14 4.31 2.18
C ALA A 63 -6.70 3.90 2.56
N LYS A 64 -6.47 3.45 3.80
CA LYS A 64 -5.17 2.97 4.26
C LYS A 64 -5.06 1.49 3.92
N MET A 65 -4.20 1.16 2.99
CA MET A 65 -4.05 -0.20 2.46
C MET A 65 -2.65 -0.72 2.74
N VAL A 66 -2.51 -2.01 3.04
CA VAL A 66 -1.25 -2.69 3.35
C VAL A 66 -1.11 -3.98 2.55
N MET A 67 0.12 -4.33 2.17
CA MET A 67 0.45 -5.60 1.53
C MET A 67 1.73 -6.16 2.12
N SER A 68 1.70 -7.46 2.47
CA SER A 68 2.89 -8.23 2.83
C SER A 68 3.66 -8.63 1.57
N LEU A 69 4.96 -8.36 1.54
CA LEU A 69 5.84 -8.67 0.40
C LEU A 69 6.45 -10.06 0.47
N ASP A 70 6.61 -10.60 1.68
CA ASP A 70 7.21 -11.89 1.98
C ASP A 70 6.16 -12.97 2.33
N GLY A 71 4.87 -12.61 2.34
CA GLY A 71 3.78 -13.50 2.71
C GLY A 71 3.69 -13.78 4.21
N ALA A 72 4.54 -13.15 5.02
CA ALA A 72 4.45 -13.24 6.46
C ALA A 72 3.18 -12.52 6.96
N PRO A 73 2.56 -13.00 8.05
CA PRO A 73 1.47 -12.29 8.70
C PRO A 73 1.91 -10.89 9.09
N ILE A 74 1.11 -9.89 8.73
CA ILE A 74 1.37 -8.51 9.13
C ILE A 74 1.20 -8.41 10.65
N PRO A 75 2.26 -8.13 11.42
CA PRO A 75 2.15 -8.06 12.86
C PRO A 75 1.32 -6.83 13.26
N PRO A 76 0.37 -6.97 14.21
CA PRO A 76 -0.39 -5.83 14.70
C PRO A 76 0.53 -4.87 15.45
N ALA A 77 0.85 -3.74 14.84
CA ALA A 77 1.71 -2.74 15.46
C ALA A 77 1.44 -1.32 14.93
N LYS A 78 1.65 -0.34 15.81
CA LYS A 78 1.60 1.09 15.46
C LYS A 78 2.85 1.44 14.67
N TRP A 79 2.74 1.52 13.36
CA TRP A 79 3.88 1.89 12.53
C TRP A 79 3.82 3.38 12.20
N GLY A 80 4.86 4.10 12.63
CA GLY A 80 5.20 5.39 12.04
C GLY A 80 6.05 5.14 10.80
N PHE A 81 5.66 5.65 9.64
CA PHE A 81 6.54 5.66 8.49
C PHE A 81 7.62 6.72 8.69
N ALA A 82 8.88 6.29 8.76
CA ALA A 82 10.01 7.17 8.59
C ALA A 82 10.18 7.39 7.08
N ALA A 83 9.73 8.54 6.57
CA ALA A 83 10.19 9.01 5.27
C ALA A 83 11.67 9.35 5.41
N ARG A 84 12.54 8.57 4.75
CA ARG A 84 13.98 8.84 4.71
C ARG A 84 14.35 9.37 3.34
#